data_AF-A0A1N6CMF3-F1
#
_entry.id   AF-A0A1N6CMF3-F1
#
_cell.length_a   1.000
_cell.length_b   1.000
_cell.length_c   1.000
_cell.angle_alpha   90.00
_cell.angle_beta   90.00
_cell.angle_gamma   90.00
#
_symmetry.space_group_name_H-M   'P 1'
#
loop_
_entity.id
_entity.type
_entity.pdbx_description
1 polymer ?
#
loop_
_entity_poly.entity_id
_entity_poly.type
_entity_poly.pdbx_seq_one_letter_code
_entity_poly.pdbx_strand_id
1 'polypeptide(L)'
;MVREKSREFAGTLREWIRVERPVNVRDGSGSASGEFELIGEYHASATPAGTGAESIAESRSALLVWQFRMRQSDAILPGDRIIWNDRILTVRNVIAELRPTPRTRILAEENR
;
A
#
# COMPACT_ATOMS: atom_id res chain seq x y z
N MET A 1 1.34 -26.60 24.35
CA MET A 1 0.88 -25.25 23.92
C MET A 1 1.90 -24.71 22.92
N VAL A 2 1.74 -25.05 21.64
CA VAL A 2 2.69 -24.67 20.57
C VAL A 2 2.29 -23.31 20.00
N ARG A 3 3.24 -22.37 19.96
CA ARG A 3 3.03 -21.02 19.44
C ARG A 3 3.16 -21.04 17.91
N GLU A 4 2.04 -21.16 17.20
CA GLU A 4 1.93 -21.07 15.73
C GLU A 4 2.01 -19.62 15.21
N LYS A 5 2.96 -18.80 15.67
CA LYS A 5 3.01 -17.36 15.33
C LYS A 5 3.89 -16.99 14.13
N SER A 6 4.60 -17.94 13.53
CA SER A 6 5.63 -17.64 12.52
C SER A 6 5.52 -18.41 11.20
N ARG A 7 4.70 -19.46 11.12
CA ARG A 7 4.58 -20.27 9.89
C ARG A 7 3.62 -19.69 8.85
N GLU A 8 2.73 -18.77 9.26
CA GLU A 8 1.73 -18.13 8.38
C GLU A 8 2.32 -17.04 7.46
N PHE A 9 3.56 -16.63 7.73
CA PHE A 9 4.30 -15.63 6.95
C PHE A 9 5.63 -16.18 6.42
N ALA A 10 5.91 -17.47 6.64
CA ALA A 10 7.15 -18.12 6.20
C ALA A 10 7.15 -18.24 4.67
N GLY A 11 7.46 -17.14 3.98
CA GLY A 11 7.68 -17.08 2.53
C GLY A 11 6.95 -15.97 1.75
N THR A 12 6.00 -15.24 2.35
CA THR A 12 5.07 -14.40 1.56
C THR A 12 5.34 -12.89 1.66
N LEU A 13 5.81 -12.38 2.80
CA LEU A 13 6.33 -11.02 2.90
C LEU A 13 7.73 -11.04 2.29
N ARG A 14 7.92 -10.42 1.13
CA ARG A 14 9.20 -10.39 0.40
C ARG A 14 9.58 -8.98 -0.04
N GLU A 15 8.59 -8.10 -0.07
CA GLU A 15 8.70 -6.79 -0.67
C GLU A 15 8.87 -5.76 0.43
N TRP A 16 9.89 -4.93 0.29
CA TRP A 16 10.04 -3.72 1.09
C TRP A 16 9.27 -2.59 0.41
N ILE A 17 8.39 -1.96 1.18
CA ILE A 17 7.64 -0.79 0.74
C ILE A 17 7.99 0.39 1.64
N ARG A 18 8.19 1.55 1.04
CA ARG A 18 8.39 2.81 1.74
C ARG A 18 7.11 3.63 1.65
N VAL A 19 6.58 4.06 2.79
CA VAL A 19 5.35 4.84 2.86
C VAL A 19 5.68 6.28 3.22
N GLU A 20 5.15 7.20 2.44
CA GLU A 20 5.34 8.63 2.61
C GLU A 20 4.01 9.35 2.61
N ARG A 21 3.86 10.40 3.41
CA ARG A 21 2.63 11.20 3.50
C ARG A 21 2.84 12.56 2.86
N PRO A 22 1.96 13.02 1.95
CA PRO A 22 2.04 14.38 1.44
C PRO A 22 1.83 15.37 2.59
N VAL A 23 2.81 16.24 2.81
CA VAL A 23 2.73 17.36 3.73
C VAL A 23 2.16 18.54 2.95
N ASN A 24 0.97 19.01 3.33
CA ASN A 24 0.41 20.22 2.75
C ASN A 24 1.05 21.43 3.44
N VAL A 25 2.30 21.74 3.10
CA VAL A 25 2.91 23.01 3.49
C VAL A 25 2.27 24.07 2.60
N ARG A 26 1.30 24.80 3.15
CA ARG A 26 0.78 26.01 2.52
C ARG A 26 1.84 27.10 2.69
N ASP A 27 2.81 27.12 1.80
CA ASP A 27 3.70 28.26 1.74
C ASP A 27 2.97 29.44 1.09
N GLY A 28 3.06 30.62 1.71
CA GLY A 28 2.34 31.83 1.33
C GLY A 28 2.67 32.38 -0.07
N SER A 29 3.53 31.69 -0.83
CA SER A 29 3.99 32.07 -2.16
C SER A 29 3.34 31.29 -3.33
N GLY A 30 2.36 30.42 -3.07
CA GLY A 30 1.56 29.79 -4.15
C GLY A 30 2.28 28.72 -4.97
N SER A 31 3.48 28.28 -4.56
CA SER A 31 4.12 27.06 -5.08
C SER A 31 3.95 25.95 -4.05
N ALA A 32 3.07 24.99 -4.36
CA ALA A 32 2.97 23.76 -3.59
C ALA A 32 4.16 22.88 -3.93
N SER A 33 5.31 23.13 -3.30
CA SER A 33 6.37 22.13 -3.24
C SER A 33 5.80 20.96 -2.45
N GLY A 34 5.41 19.89 -3.13
CA GLY A 34 4.87 18.70 -2.50
C GLY A 34 5.95 18.05 -1.66
N GLU A 35 6.09 18.48 -0.42
CA GLU A 35 6.94 17.82 0.56
C GLU A 35 6.25 16.54 1.01
N PHE A 36 7.02 15.48 1.20
CA PHE A 36 6.49 14.22 1.69
C PHE A 36 7.27 13.79 2.92
N GLU A 37 6.55 13.43 3.97
CA GLU A 37 7.11 12.95 5.23
C GLU A 37 7.21 11.43 5.18
N LEU A 38 8.36 10.87 5.57
CA LEU A 38 8.52 9.43 5.71
C LEU A 38 7.71 8.91 6.90
N ILE A 39 6.69 8.09 6.63
CA ILE A 39 5.89 7.42 7.65
C ILE A 39 6.59 6.14 8.15
N GLY A 40 7.26 5.43 7.25
CA GLY A 40 8.06 4.26 7.61
C GLY A 40 8.29 3.29 6.46
N GLU A 41 9.10 2.28 6.74
CA GLU A 41 9.41 1.19 5.84
C GLU A 41 8.79 -0.10 6.38
N TYR A 42 8.10 -0.83 5.51
CA TYR A 42 7.32 -1.99 5.88
C TYR A 42 7.62 -3.17 5.00
N HIS A 43 7.58 -4.36 5.60
CA HIS A 43 7.69 -5.61 4.87
C HIS A 43 6.29 -6.14 4.53
N ALA A 44 6.02 -6.24 3.24
CA ALA A 44 4.72 -6.57 2.68
C ALA A 44 4.82 -7.70 1.64
N SER A 45 3.67 -8.31 1.35
CA SER A 45 3.48 -9.11 0.15
C SER A 45 2.71 -8.26 -0.85
N ALA A 46 3.24 -8.08 -2.06
CA ALA A 46 2.56 -7.38 -3.15
C ALA A 46 1.89 -8.39 -4.09
N THR A 47 0.62 -8.16 -4.40
CA THR A 47 -0.14 -8.94 -5.37
C THR A 47 -0.91 -7.99 -6.29
N PRO A 48 -0.90 -8.19 -7.62
CA PRO A 48 -1.77 -7.40 -8.49
C PRO A 48 -3.21 -7.67 -8.08
N ALA A 49 -3.94 -6.62 -7.71
CA ALA A 49 -5.38 -6.70 -7.62
C ALA A 49 -5.86 -6.65 -9.06
N GLY A 50 -5.98 -7.81 -9.70
CA GLY A 50 -6.53 -7.90 -11.05
C GLY A 50 -7.81 -7.07 -11.15
N THR A 51 -8.04 -6.43 -12.30
CA THR A 51 -9.36 -5.88 -12.64
C THR A 51 -10.38 -6.94 -12.27
N GLY A 52 -11.26 -6.62 -11.31
CA GLY A 52 -12.17 -7.59 -10.70
C GLY A 52 -12.82 -8.49 -11.75
N ALA A 53 -12.99 -9.76 -11.40
CA ALA A 53 -13.65 -10.74 -12.25
C ALA A 53 -14.90 -10.11 -12.91
N GLU A 54 -15.08 -10.36 -14.21
CA GLU A 54 -16.26 -10.02 -15.02
C GLU A 54 -16.32 -8.65 -15.72
N SER A 55 -15.23 -8.21 -16.36
CA SER A 55 -15.39 -7.39 -17.58
C SER A 55 -14.37 -7.79 -18.63
N ILE A 56 -14.75 -8.85 -19.35
CA ILE A 56 -14.35 -9.02 -20.74
C ILE A 56 -14.85 -7.79 -21.48
N ALA A 57 -13.96 -7.19 -22.26
CA ALA A 57 -14.17 -6.04 -23.14
C ALA A 57 -13.88 -4.67 -22.50
N GLU A 58 -13.01 -3.93 -23.20
CA GLU A 58 -12.91 -2.46 -23.16
C GLU A 58 -12.29 -1.83 -21.92
N SER A 59 -10.96 -1.74 -21.88
CA SER A 59 -10.24 -0.49 -21.59
C SER A 59 -8.73 -0.71 -21.47
N ARG A 60 -7.96 -0.28 -22.47
CA ARG A 60 -6.49 -0.27 -22.49
C ARG A 60 -5.86 0.77 -21.53
N SER A 61 -6.61 1.25 -20.55
CA SER A 61 -6.24 2.37 -19.67
C SER A 61 -6.52 2.10 -18.18
N ALA A 62 -6.78 0.85 -17.78
CA ALA A 62 -6.98 0.53 -16.36
C ALA A 62 -5.65 0.74 -15.61
N LEU A 63 -5.63 1.73 -14.70
CA LEU A 63 -4.51 1.94 -13.79
C LEU A 63 -4.27 0.65 -13.00
N LEU A 64 -3.00 0.22 -12.92
CA LEU A 64 -2.65 -1.03 -12.26
C LEU A 64 -2.89 -0.88 -10.76
N VAL A 65 -3.86 -1.61 -10.24
CA VAL A 65 -4.15 -1.66 -8.80
C VAL A 65 -3.35 -2.79 -8.16
N TRP A 66 -2.67 -2.47 -7.07
CA TRP A 66 -1.87 -3.38 -6.28
C TRP A 66 -2.46 -3.56 -4.89
N GLN A 67 -2.51 -4.81 -4.45
CA GLN A 67 -2.88 -5.17 -3.08
C GLN A 67 -1.62 -5.56 -2.32
N PHE A 68 -1.31 -4.81 -1.27
CA PHE A 68 -0.27 -5.14 -0.30
C PHE A 68 -0.89 -5.77 0.94
N ARG A 69 -0.26 -6.80 1.48
CA ARG A 69 -0.61 -7.37 2.80
C ARG A 69 0.62 -7.36 3.68
N MET A 70 0.47 -6.88 4.90
CA MET A 70 1.57 -6.74 5.86
C MET A 70 1.08 -7.02 7.29
N ARG A 71 2.02 -7.03 8.24
CA ARG A 71 1.67 -7.01 9.67
C ARG A 71 0.84 -5.77 9.97
N GLN A 72 -0.05 -5.86 10.96
CA GLN A 72 -0.91 -4.73 11.34
C GLN A 72 -0.08 -3.47 11.59
N SER A 73 -0.46 -2.39 10.89
CA SER A 73 0.00 -1.03 11.10
C SER A 73 -1.20 -0.09 11.02
N ASP A 74 -1.24 0.88 11.93
CA ASP A 74 -2.23 1.97 11.99
C ASP A 74 -1.67 3.27 11.39
N ALA A 75 -0.37 3.31 11.09
CA ALA A 75 0.30 4.52 10.63
C ALA A 75 -0.02 4.89 9.18
N ILE A 76 -0.46 3.92 8.38
CA ILE A 76 -0.70 4.07 6.94
C ILE A 76 -2.15 4.48 6.72
N LEU A 77 -2.36 5.57 5.99
CA LEU A 77 -3.66 6.17 5.72
C LEU A 77 -3.94 6.23 4.21
N PRO A 78 -5.23 6.30 3.80
CA PRO A 78 -5.59 6.66 2.43
C PRO A 78 -5.01 8.01 2.03
N GLY A 79 -4.49 8.10 0.81
CA GLY A 79 -3.78 9.29 0.31
C GLY A 79 -2.28 9.28 0.57
N ASP A 80 -1.78 8.37 1.42
CA ASP A 80 -0.34 8.14 1.52
C ASP A 80 0.21 7.59 0.21
N ARG A 81 1.50 7.83 -0.01
CA ARG A 81 2.27 7.34 -1.15
C ARG A 81 3.06 6.11 -0.74
N ILE A 82 3.07 5.10 -1.60
CA ILE A 82 3.94 3.94 -1.51
C ILE A 82 4.99 4.02 -2.60
N ILE A 83 6.25 3.87 -2.22
CA ILE A 83 7.37 3.63 -3.14
C ILE A 83 7.72 2.15 -3.06
N TRP A 84 7.63 1.46 -4.19
CA TRP A 84 7.91 0.03 -4.30
C TRP A 84 8.47 -0.32 -5.68
N ASN A 85 9.67 -0.90 -5.74
CA ASN A 85 10.30 -1.37 -6.98
C ASN A 85 10.31 -0.30 -8.10
N ASP A 86 10.77 0.91 -7.77
CA ASP A 86 10.78 2.11 -8.63
C ASP A 86 9.39 2.65 -9.04
N ARG A 87 8.31 2.06 -8.53
CA ARG A 87 6.93 2.50 -8.77
C ARG A 87 6.47 3.40 -7.64
N ILE A 88 5.68 4.40 -8.03
CA ILE A 88 4.99 5.29 -7.11
C ILE A 88 3.51 4.93 -7.15
N LEU A 89 2.96 4.53 -6.00
CA LEU A 89 1.56 4.19 -5.85
C LEU A 89 0.89 5.10 -4.83
N THR A 90 -0.38 5.40 -5.04
CA THR A 90 -1.22 6.14 -4.09
C THR A 90 -2.09 5.15 -3.34
N VAL A 91 -2.07 5.18 -2.01
CA VAL A 91 -2.94 4.37 -1.17
C VAL A 91 -4.38 4.82 -1.36
N ARG A 92 -5.22 3.92 -1.85
CA ARG A 92 -6.66 4.13 -2.06
C ARG A 92 -7.48 3.68 -0.86
N ASN A 93 -7.08 2.58 -0.25
CA ASN A 93 -7.82 1.99 0.87
C ASN A 93 -6.89 1.20 1.80
N VAL A 94 -7.18 1.25 3.09
CA VAL A 94 -6.47 0.52 4.15
C VAL A 94 -7.51 -0.23 4.98
N ILE A 95 -7.38 -1.56 5.04
CA ILE A 95 -8.30 -2.43 5.75
C ILE A 95 -7.51 -3.20 6.82
N ALA A 96 -7.89 -3.01 8.08
CA ALA A 96 -7.37 -3.81 9.18
C ALA A 96 -8.13 -5.14 9.27
N GLU A 97 -7.43 -6.25 9.06
CA GLU A 97 -7.96 -7.61 9.18
C GLU A 97 -7.56 -8.18 10.54
N LEU A 98 -8.52 -8.33 11.47
CA LEU A 98 -8.22 -8.62 12.88
C LEU A 98 -8.11 -10.11 13.25
N ARG A 99 -8.18 -11.09 12.31
CA ARG A 99 -8.32 -12.53 12.69
C ARG A 99 -7.68 -13.53 11.71
N PRO A 100 -7.10 -14.65 12.20
CA PRO A 100 -6.61 -14.95 13.57
C PRO A 100 -5.25 -14.30 13.91
N THR A 101 -4.54 -13.79 12.91
CA THR A 101 -3.33 -12.98 13.09
C THR A 101 -3.57 -11.62 12.43
N PRO A 102 -3.44 -10.51 13.17
CA PRO A 102 -3.83 -9.22 12.65
C PRO A 102 -2.93 -8.76 11.50
N ARG A 103 -3.55 -8.27 10.43
CA ARG A 103 -2.90 -7.89 9.18
C ARG A 103 -3.48 -6.58 8.69
N THR A 104 -2.68 -5.82 7.97
CA THR A 104 -3.17 -4.67 7.21
C THR A 104 -3.15 -5.03 5.74
N ARG A 105 -4.28 -4.83 5.07
CA ARG A 105 -4.40 -4.91 3.62
C ARG A 105 -4.52 -3.51 3.07
N ILE A 106 -3.68 -3.20 2.09
CA ILE A 106 -3.62 -1.89 1.44
C ILE A 106 -3.93 -2.09 -0.03
N LEU A 107 -4.85 -1.31 -0.56
CA LEU A 107 -5.05 -1.16 -2.00
C LEU A 107 -4.39 0.14 -2.42
N ALA A 108 -3.47 0.05 -3.37
CA ALA A 108 -2.78 1.20 -3.92
C ALA A 108 -2.83 1.16 -5.45
N GLU A 109 -2.93 2.33 -6.05
CA GLU A 109 -3.01 2.51 -7.50
C GLU A 109 -1.71 3.14 -7.99
N GLU A 110 -1.14 2.59 -9.06
CA GLU A 110 0.07 3.16 -9.68
C GLU A 110 -0.24 4.52 -10.30
N ASN A 111 0.56 5.53 -9.93
CA ASN A 111 0.50 6.85 -10.54
C ASN A 111 1.46 6.88 -11.74
N ARG A 112 0.97 7.23 -12.93
CA ARG A 112 1.75 7.27 -14.18
C ARG A 112 2.32 8.65 -14.43
#